data_AF-A0A009IQ93-F1
#
_entry.id   AF-A0A009IQ93-F1
#
_cell.length_a   1.000
_cell.length_b   1.000
_cell.length_c   1.000
_cell.angle_alpha   90.00
_cell.angle_beta   90.00
_cell.angle_gamma   90.00
#
_symmetry.space_group_name_H-M   'P 1'
#
loop_
_entity.id
_entity.type
_entity.pdbx_description
1 polymer ?
#
loop_
_entity_poly.entity_id
_entity_poly.type
_entity_poly.pdbx_seq_one_letter_code
_entity_poly.pdbx_strand_id
1 'polypeptide(L)'
;MLHCDGQVCVDDPKTQPLAKALYNQALKETQNKVGAFHQQPTMVFCSTPQCANTFGMEKAAAKAVGNLGLLVAPRGWKDFYITHELIHHRQAEEWGNIAMLTKPKWLVEGMAYSLSDDPRPTLSVPFQQWRAQFKLWHQQNPDSNIWHATEKVK
;
A
#
# COMPACT_ATOMS: atom_id res chain seq x y z
N MET A 1 20.59 -1.87 -12.84
CA MET A 1 20.63 -0.45 -12.42
C MET A 1 19.22 0.09 -12.55
N LEU A 2 18.75 0.89 -11.60
CA LEU A 2 17.41 1.49 -11.71
C LEU A 2 17.48 2.75 -12.56
N HIS A 3 16.45 2.96 -13.38
CA HIS A 3 16.22 4.18 -14.14
C HIS A 3 15.02 4.90 -13.53
N CYS A 4 15.20 6.16 -13.13
CA CYS A 4 14.17 6.93 -12.45
C CYS A 4 13.74 8.13 -13.30
N ASP A 5 12.44 8.38 -13.33
CA ASP A 5 11.81 9.58 -13.85
C ASP A 5 10.88 10.13 -12.77
N GLY A 6 11.36 11.15 -12.06
CA GLY A 6 10.73 11.65 -10.84
C GLY A 6 10.64 10.57 -9.77
N GLN A 7 9.41 10.33 -9.28
CA GLN A 7 9.13 9.38 -8.20
C GLN A 7 8.93 7.94 -8.67
N VAL A 8 9.15 7.64 -9.95
CA VAL A 8 8.95 6.30 -10.51
C VAL A 8 10.28 5.77 -11.06
N CYS A 9 10.77 4.69 -10.45
CA CYS A 9 11.99 3.99 -10.83
C CYS A 9 11.68 2.59 -11.37
N VAL A 10 12.36 2.17 -12.42
CA VAL A 10 12.21 0.84 -13.06
C VAL A 10 13.58 0.17 -13.29
N ASP A 11 13.63 -1.16 -13.34
CA ASP A 11 14.83 -1.90 -13.77
C ASP A 11 14.96 -2.04 -15.29
N ASP A 12 13.85 -2.01 -16.03
CA ASP A 12 13.81 -1.94 -17.49
C ASP A 12 13.15 -0.63 -17.95
N PRO A 13 13.89 0.31 -18.58
CA PRO A 13 13.36 1.58 -19.09
C PRO A 13 12.13 1.44 -19.98
N LYS A 14 11.97 0.33 -20.71
CA LYS A 14 10.80 0.09 -21.57
C LYS A 14 9.50 0.02 -20.79
N THR A 15 9.56 -0.28 -19.50
CA THR A 15 8.40 -0.44 -18.63
C THR A 15 7.97 0.87 -17.95
N GLN A 16 8.76 1.95 -18.10
CA GLN A 16 8.50 3.26 -17.49
C GLN A 16 7.07 3.80 -17.76
N PRO A 17 6.53 3.74 -19.00
CA PRO A 17 5.18 4.27 -19.26
C PRO A 17 4.09 3.55 -18.45
N LEU A 18 4.18 2.21 -18.36
CA LEU A 18 3.24 1.40 -17.58
C LEU A 18 3.39 1.67 -16.08
N ALA A 19 4.62 1.74 -15.57
CA ALA A 19 4.88 2.05 -14.17
C ALA A 19 4.30 3.42 -13.77
N LYS A 20 4.47 4.45 -14.61
CA LYS A 20 3.88 5.78 -14.37
C LYS A 20 2.35 5.78 -14.40
N ALA A 21 1.74 5.00 -15.28
CA ALA A 21 0.28 4.85 -15.32
C ALA A 21 -0.26 4.23 -14.02
N LEU A 22 0.32 3.10 -13.60
CA LEU A 22 -0.04 2.41 -12.35
C LEU A 22 0.19 3.30 -11.13
N TYR A 23 1.33 4.01 -11.09
CA TYR A 23 1.66 4.98 -10.04
C TYR A 23 0.58 6.05 -9.89
N ASN A 24 0.24 6.74 -10.98
CA ASN A 24 -0.73 7.84 -10.96
C ASN A 24 -2.14 7.36 -10.61
N GLN A 25 -2.55 6.22 -11.14
CA GLN A 25 -3.85 5.64 -10.85
C GLN A 25 -3.96 5.26 -9.36
N ALA A 26 -3.00 4.50 -8.83
CA ALA A 26 -3.02 4.05 -7.45
C ALA A 26 -2.91 5.21 -6.45
N LEU A 27 -2.14 6.28 -6.76
CA LEU A 27 -2.15 7.50 -5.96
C LEU A 27 -3.55 8.12 -5.89
N LYS A 28 -4.19 8.32 -7.04
CA LYS A 28 -5.53 8.90 -7.10
C LYS A 28 -6.55 8.05 -6.33
N GLU A 29 -6.53 6.74 -6.53
CA GLU A 29 -7.41 5.80 -5.82
C GLU A 29 -7.19 5.85 -4.31
N THR A 30 -5.93 5.85 -3.86
CA THR A 30 -5.62 5.91 -2.43
C THR A 30 -6.09 7.24 -1.84
N GLN A 31 -5.84 8.37 -2.52
CA GLN A 31 -6.27 9.68 -2.06
C GLN A 31 -7.79 9.79 -1.90
N ASN A 32 -8.54 9.21 -2.83
CA ASN A 32 -10.01 9.20 -2.75
C ASN A 32 -10.54 8.42 -1.53
N LYS A 33 -9.76 7.49 -1.00
CA LYS A 33 -10.20 6.57 0.07
C LYS A 33 -9.70 6.99 1.45
N VAL A 34 -8.47 7.50 1.52
CA VAL A 34 -7.79 7.78 2.79
C VAL A 34 -7.11 9.15 2.83
N GLY A 35 -7.50 10.07 1.94
CA GLY A 35 -7.02 11.45 1.94
C GLY A 35 -5.65 11.67 1.30
N ALA A 36 -5.25 12.93 1.19
CA ALA A 36 -4.03 13.34 0.50
C ALA A 36 -2.76 12.89 1.23
N PHE A 37 -1.76 12.42 0.49
CA PHE A 37 -0.42 12.11 1.00
C PHE A 37 0.27 13.36 1.58
N HIS A 38 1.01 13.18 2.68
CA HIS A 38 1.88 14.24 3.21
C HIS A 38 3.11 14.43 2.33
N GLN A 39 3.65 13.33 1.83
CA GLN A 39 4.77 13.31 0.90
C GLN A 39 4.48 12.36 -0.25
N GLN A 40 4.82 12.79 -1.46
CA GLN A 40 4.59 11.97 -2.64
C GLN A 40 5.57 10.78 -2.66
N PRO A 41 5.09 9.51 -2.57
CA PRO A 41 5.95 8.35 -2.39
C PRO A 41 6.81 8.09 -3.63
N THR A 42 8.07 7.70 -3.43
CA THR A 42 8.90 7.13 -4.49
C THR A 42 8.59 5.64 -4.64
N MET A 43 8.47 5.15 -5.87
CA MET A 43 8.13 3.77 -6.15
C MET A 43 9.13 3.11 -7.09
N VAL A 44 9.64 1.95 -6.67
CA VAL A 44 10.46 1.08 -7.52
C VAL A 44 9.61 -0.05 -8.07
N PHE A 45 9.52 -0.13 -9.39
CA PHE A 45 8.82 -1.17 -10.12
C PHE A 45 9.83 -2.13 -10.74
N CYS A 46 9.93 -3.32 -10.18
CA CYS A 46 10.77 -4.39 -10.71
C CYS A 46 9.99 -5.23 -11.73
N SER A 47 10.50 -5.30 -12.95
CA SER A 47 10.00 -6.17 -14.03
C SER A 47 10.47 -7.62 -13.88
N THR A 48 11.56 -7.85 -13.12
CA THR A 48 12.13 -9.18 -12.89
C THR A 48 12.13 -9.60 -11.40
N PRO A 49 12.05 -10.91 -11.08
CA PRO A 49 12.24 -11.40 -9.72
C PRO A 49 13.63 -11.04 -9.17
N GLN A 50 14.66 -11.01 -10.02
CA GLN A 50 16.03 -10.67 -9.63
C GLN A 50 16.12 -9.24 -9.08
N CYS A 51 15.49 -8.26 -9.75
CA CYS A 51 15.35 -6.91 -9.22
C CYS A 51 14.61 -6.90 -7.88
N ALA A 52 13.47 -7.59 -7.77
CA ALA A 52 12.69 -7.58 -6.54
C ALA A 52 13.48 -8.17 -5.36
N ASN A 53 14.24 -9.24 -5.61
CA ASN A 53 15.04 -9.92 -4.60
C ASN A 53 16.20 -9.07 -4.06
N THR A 54 16.72 -8.08 -4.80
CA THR A 54 17.71 -7.13 -4.24
C THR A 54 17.15 -6.30 -3.10
N PHE A 55 15.81 -6.24 -2.97
CA PHE A 55 15.11 -5.56 -1.89
C PHE A 55 14.45 -6.52 -0.88
N GLY A 56 14.71 -7.83 -0.95
CA GLY A 56 14.13 -8.84 -0.05
C GLY A 56 12.63 -9.06 -0.26
N MET A 57 12.20 -9.06 -1.54
CA MET A 57 10.79 -9.20 -1.94
C MET A 57 10.42 -10.61 -2.45
N GLU A 58 11.14 -11.66 -2.06
CA GLU A 58 11.05 -13.01 -2.65
C GLU A 58 9.62 -13.58 -2.60
N LYS A 59 8.84 -13.20 -1.59
CA LYS A 59 7.47 -13.69 -1.36
C LYS A 59 6.40 -12.60 -1.49
N ALA A 60 6.80 -11.33 -1.57
CA ALA A 60 5.90 -10.19 -1.53
C ALA A 60 5.56 -9.71 -2.95
N ALA A 61 4.32 -9.29 -3.17
CA ALA A 61 3.91 -8.69 -4.44
C ALA A 61 4.29 -7.22 -4.50
N ALA A 62 4.11 -6.51 -3.40
CA ALA A 62 4.57 -5.15 -3.17
C ALA A 62 4.82 -4.97 -1.67
N LYS A 63 5.51 -3.90 -1.29
CA LYS A 63 5.81 -3.56 0.11
C LYS A 63 6.02 -2.06 0.27
N ALA A 64 5.34 -1.45 1.24
CA ALA A 64 5.64 -0.12 1.73
C ALA A 64 6.93 -0.12 2.56
N VAL A 65 7.78 0.87 2.33
CA VAL A 65 8.98 1.17 3.13
C VAL A 65 8.64 2.36 4.02
N GLY A 66 7.87 2.07 5.07
CA GLY A 66 7.35 3.11 5.95
C GLY A 66 6.57 4.16 5.16
N ASN A 67 6.87 5.43 5.42
CA ASN A 67 6.35 6.59 4.70
C ASN A 67 7.33 7.16 3.65
N LEU A 68 8.30 6.37 3.18
CA LEU A 68 9.26 6.83 2.16
C LEU A 68 8.78 6.51 0.75
N GLY A 69 8.19 5.33 0.56
CA GLY A 69 7.93 4.82 -0.77
C GLY A 69 7.58 3.33 -0.79
N LEU A 70 7.43 2.78 -1.98
CA LEU A 70 7.04 1.39 -2.19
C LEU A 70 8.02 0.65 -3.10
N LEU A 71 8.07 -0.66 -2.90
CA LEU A 71 8.72 -1.62 -3.78
C LEU A 71 7.64 -2.50 -4.40
N VAL A 72 7.66 -2.67 -5.72
CA VAL A 72 6.67 -3.46 -6.46
C VAL A 72 7.41 -4.57 -7.23
N ALA A 73 7.19 -5.81 -6.81
CA ALA A 73 7.70 -6.99 -7.50
C ALA A 73 6.88 -7.28 -8.77
N PRO A 74 7.36 -8.09 -9.73
CA PRO A 74 6.68 -8.27 -11.02
C PRO A 74 5.21 -8.66 -10.92
N ARG A 75 4.90 -9.53 -9.95
CA ARG A 75 3.54 -10.02 -9.66
C ARG A 75 2.61 -8.96 -9.04
N GLY A 76 3.16 -7.86 -8.53
CA GLY A 76 2.47 -6.74 -7.89
C GLY A 76 2.17 -5.56 -8.80
N TRP A 77 2.47 -5.64 -10.10
CA TRP A 77 2.08 -4.62 -11.10
C TRP A 77 0.56 -4.68 -11.35
N LYS A 78 -0.23 -4.42 -10.31
CA LYS A 78 -1.69 -4.43 -10.28
C LYS A 78 -2.15 -3.36 -9.31
N ASP A 79 -3.17 -2.61 -9.69
CA ASP A 79 -3.67 -1.47 -8.94
C ASP A 79 -3.94 -1.81 -7.47
N PHE A 80 -4.70 -2.87 -7.20
CA PHE A 80 -5.06 -3.22 -5.81
C PHE A 80 -3.86 -3.59 -4.94
N TYR A 81 -2.78 -4.18 -5.49
CA TYR A 81 -1.57 -4.44 -4.70
C TYR A 81 -0.84 -3.14 -4.36
N ILE A 82 -0.80 -2.20 -5.30
CA ILE A 82 -0.15 -0.92 -5.10
C ILE A 82 -0.95 -0.05 -4.13
N THR A 83 -2.26 0.04 -4.33
CA THR A 83 -3.18 0.77 -3.43
C THR A 83 -3.14 0.20 -2.01
N HIS A 84 -3.04 -1.12 -1.84
CA HIS A 84 -2.82 -1.76 -0.53
C HIS A 84 -1.58 -1.21 0.17
N GLU A 85 -0.44 -1.19 -0.51
CA GLU A 85 0.80 -0.69 0.09
C GLU A 85 0.81 0.84 0.26
N LEU A 86 0.12 1.59 -0.61
CA LEU A 86 -0.03 3.04 -0.44
C LEU A 86 -0.89 3.39 0.78
N ILE A 87 -1.85 2.54 1.14
CA ILE A 87 -2.56 2.67 2.42
C ILE A 87 -1.61 2.43 3.60
N HIS A 88 -0.70 1.46 3.53
CA HIS A 88 0.35 1.30 4.55
C HIS A 88 1.29 2.51 4.62
N HIS A 89 1.65 3.11 3.48
CA HIS A 89 2.40 4.37 3.45
C HIS A 89 1.65 5.48 4.18
N ARG A 90 0.35 5.66 3.90
CA ARG A 90 -0.48 6.66 4.61
C ARG A 90 -0.59 6.36 6.10
N GLN A 91 -0.78 5.11 6.50
CA GLN A 91 -0.75 4.70 7.91
C GLN A 91 0.56 5.12 8.60
N ALA A 92 1.70 4.96 7.91
CA ALA A 92 2.99 5.39 8.41
C ALA A 92 3.15 6.92 8.46
N GLU A 93 2.54 7.65 7.51
CA GLU A 93 2.51 9.13 7.55
C GLU A 93 1.70 9.67 8.72
N GLU A 94 0.58 9.02 9.05
CA GLU A 94 -0.37 9.49 10.07
C GLU A 94 0.02 9.06 11.47
N TRP A 95 0.39 7.79 11.65
CA TRP A 95 0.73 7.26 12.97
C TRP A 95 2.23 7.33 13.27
N GLY A 96 3.07 7.43 12.24
CA GLY A 96 4.51 7.28 12.34
C GLY A 96 4.96 5.82 12.27
N ASN A 97 6.14 5.61 11.69
CA ASN A 97 6.72 4.27 11.45
C ASN A 97 6.83 3.41 12.72
N ILE A 98 7.16 4.03 13.86
CA ILE A 98 7.33 3.31 15.13
C ILE A 98 5.97 2.91 15.71
N ALA A 99 5.00 3.82 15.74
CA ALA A 99 3.68 3.54 16.30
C ALA A 99 2.92 2.48 15.48
N MET A 100 3.17 2.41 14.17
CA MET A 100 2.65 1.35 13.31
C MET A 100 2.99 -0.06 13.81
N LEU A 101 4.12 -0.25 14.48
CA LEU A 101 4.54 -1.56 15.01
C LEU A 101 3.65 -2.04 16.16
N THR A 102 3.02 -1.12 16.89
CA THR A 102 2.16 -1.44 18.03
C THR A 102 0.68 -1.46 17.68
N LYS A 103 0.28 -0.93 16.51
CA LYS A 103 -1.13 -0.91 16.10
C LYS A 103 -1.67 -2.33 15.87
N PRO A 104 -2.96 -2.59 16.17
CA PRO A 104 -3.55 -3.90 15.95
C PRO A 104 -3.49 -4.30 14.47
N LYS A 105 -3.10 -5.55 14.20
CA LYS A 105 -2.96 -6.04 12.82
C LYS A 105 -4.27 -6.02 12.04
N TRP A 106 -5.41 -6.21 12.73
CA TRP A 106 -6.72 -6.06 12.09
C TRP A 106 -6.96 -4.64 11.57
N LEU A 107 -6.40 -3.63 12.23
CA LEU A 107 -6.49 -2.24 11.78
C LEU A 107 -5.53 -1.99 10.63
N VAL A 108 -4.25 -2.37 10.79
CA VAL A 108 -3.20 -2.12 9.79
C VAL A 108 -3.50 -2.85 8.48
N GLU A 109 -3.55 -4.18 8.50
CA GLU A 109 -3.76 -5.01 7.31
C GLU A 109 -5.22 -5.02 6.88
N GLY A 110 -6.16 -5.05 7.84
CA GLY A 110 -7.57 -5.08 7.52
C GLY A 110 -8.04 -3.82 6.80
N MET A 111 -7.50 -2.64 7.16
CA MET A 111 -7.73 -1.40 6.42
C MET A 111 -7.20 -1.50 4.99
N ALA A 112 -5.93 -1.88 4.84
CA ALA A 112 -5.28 -1.99 3.54
C ALA A 112 -6.04 -2.96 2.61
N TYR A 113 -6.40 -4.16 3.09
CA TYR A 113 -7.19 -5.12 2.32
C TYR A 113 -8.63 -4.70 2.04
N SER A 114 -9.22 -3.87 2.90
CA SER A 114 -10.62 -3.46 2.74
C SER A 114 -10.78 -2.29 1.79
N LEU A 115 -9.79 -1.39 1.76
CA LEU A 115 -9.84 -0.17 0.96
C LEU A 115 -9.00 -0.29 -0.32
N SER A 116 -8.21 -1.33 -0.54
CA SER A 116 -7.45 -1.49 -1.78
C SER A 116 -8.26 -1.95 -3.00
N ASP A 117 -9.57 -2.17 -2.86
CA ASP A 117 -10.42 -2.85 -3.86
C ASP A 117 -9.87 -4.22 -4.29
N ASP A 118 -9.22 -4.92 -3.36
CA ASP A 118 -8.71 -6.28 -3.59
C ASP A 118 -9.84 -7.20 -4.09
N PRO A 119 -9.77 -7.72 -5.32
CA PRO A 119 -10.86 -8.47 -5.94
C PRO A 119 -10.96 -9.90 -5.39
N ARG A 120 -10.01 -10.35 -4.56
CA ARG A 120 -10.00 -11.72 -4.05
C ARG A 120 -11.19 -11.93 -3.10
N PRO A 121 -12.09 -12.89 -3.39
CA PRO A 121 -13.24 -13.14 -2.53
C PRO A 121 -12.82 -13.66 -1.16
N THR A 122 -11.75 -14.48 -1.13
CA THR A 122 -11.19 -15.06 0.10
C THR A 122 -9.70 -14.80 0.15
N LEU A 123 -9.23 -14.33 1.31
CA LEU A 123 -7.82 -14.20 1.64
C LEU A 123 -7.37 -15.36 2.54
N SER A 124 -6.07 -15.58 2.63
CA SER A 124 -5.53 -16.50 3.64
C SER A 124 -5.79 -15.96 5.05
N VAL A 125 -5.92 -16.87 6.02
CA VAL A 125 -5.94 -16.49 7.45
C VAL A 125 -4.54 -15.99 7.84
N PRO A 126 -4.42 -14.92 8.66
CA PRO A 126 -5.48 -14.18 9.35
C PRO A 126 -6.08 -13.00 8.58
N PHE A 127 -5.59 -12.67 7.38
CA PHE A 127 -6.01 -11.49 6.62
C PHE A 127 -7.51 -11.43 6.32
N GLN A 128 -8.15 -12.58 6.06
CA GLN A 128 -9.61 -12.63 5.87
C GLN A 128 -10.37 -12.12 7.11
N GLN A 129 -9.93 -12.51 8.30
CA GLN A 129 -10.56 -12.12 9.57
C GLN A 129 -10.32 -10.65 9.86
N TRP A 130 -9.09 -10.18 9.65
CA TRP A 130 -8.71 -8.78 9.80
C TRP A 130 -9.48 -7.86 8.84
N ARG A 131 -9.61 -8.25 7.58
CA ARG A 131 -10.44 -7.54 6.59
C ARG A 131 -11.89 -7.44 7.06
N ALA A 132 -12.47 -8.54 7.55
CA ALA A 132 -13.85 -8.54 8.05
C ALA A 132 -14.02 -7.65 9.29
N GLN A 133 -13.09 -7.74 10.25
CA GLN A 133 -13.10 -6.94 11.47
C GLN A 133 -12.98 -5.44 11.17
N PHE A 134 -12.07 -5.05 10.29
CA PHE A 134 -11.94 -3.66 9.87
C PHE A 134 -13.21 -3.15 9.19
N LYS A 135 -13.80 -3.92 8.25
CA LYS A 135 -15.04 -3.53 7.57
C LYS A 135 -16.17 -3.25 8.56
N LEU A 136 -16.36 -4.14 9.54
CA LEU A 136 -17.38 -3.96 10.58
C LEU A 136 -17.11 -2.71 11.41
N TRP A 137 -15.87 -2.54 11.88
CA TRP A 137 -15.48 -1.37 12.67
C TRP A 137 -15.68 -0.07 11.88
N HIS A 138 -15.27 -0.02 10.60
CA HIS A 138 -15.39 1.16 9.75
C HIS A 138 -16.86 1.54 9.50
N GLN A 139 -17.75 0.56 9.33
CA GLN A 139 -19.19 0.81 9.20
C GLN A 139 -19.81 1.38 10.48
N GLN A 140 -19.31 0.98 11.64
CA GLN A 140 -19.79 1.44 12.95
C GLN A 140 -19.18 2.78 13.37
N ASN A 141 -18.10 3.22 12.73
CA ASN A 141 -17.38 4.46 13.03
C ASN A 141 -17.27 5.33 11.77
N PRO A 142 -18.40 5.77 11.18
CA PRO A 142 -18.37 6.62 9.99
C PRO A 142 -17.76 7.98 10.35
N ASP A 143 -16.57 8.25 9.84
CA ASP A 143 -15.90 9.54 9.94
C ASP A 143 -15.46 9.97 8.53
N SER A 144 -15.65 11.25 8.18
CA SER A 144 -15.19 11.79 6.91
C SER A 144 -13.66 11.83 6.83
N ASN A 145 -12.99 11.85 7.98
CA ASN A 145 -11.56 11.62 8.11
C ASN A 145 -11.29 10.35 8.91
N ILE A 146 -11.05 9.25 8.20
CA ILE A 146 -10.78 7.94 8.81
C ILE A 146 -9.66 7.98 9.86
N TRP A 147 -8.68 8.87 9.69
CA TRP A 147 -7.52 8.95 10.60
C TRP A 147 -7.93 9.33 12.03
N HIS A 148 -8.86 10.26 12.20
CA HIS A 148 -9.38 10.65 13.53
C HIS A 148 -10.02 9.46 14.27
N ALA A 149 -10.77 8.62 13.57
CA ALA A 149 -11.38 7.44 14.16
C ALA A 149 -10.31 6.40 14.58
N THR A 150 -9.25 6.27 13.79
CA THR A 150 -8.20 5.25 14.00
C THR A 150 -7.18 5.60 15.09
N GLU A 151 -7.00 6.89 15.42
CA GLU A 151 -6.09 7.34 16.48
C GLU A 151 -6.43 6.71 17.83
N LYS A 152 -7.72 6.55 18.11
CA LYS A 152 -8.25 6.04 19.38
C LYS A 152 -8.13 4.53 19.53
N VAL A 153 -7.82 3.82 18.44
CA VAL A 153 -7.63 2.37 18.43
C VAL A 153 -6.20 2.06 18.87
N LYS A 154 -6.09 1.34 19.98
CA LYS A 154 -4.82 0.89 20.58
C LYS A 154 -4.61 -0.60 20.35
#